data_AF-A0A378VXD1-F1
#
_entry.id   AF-A0A378VXD1-F1
#
_cell.length_a   1.000
_cell.length_b   1.000
_cell.length_c   1.000
_cell.angle_alpha   90.00
_cell.angle_beta   90.00
_cell.angle_gamma   90.00
#
_symmetry.space_group_name_H-M   'P 1'
#
loop_
_entity.id
_entity.type
_entity.pdbx_description
1 polymer ?
#
loop_
_entity_poly.entity_id
_entity_poly.type
_entity_poly.pdbx_seq_one_letter_code
_entity_poly.pdbx_strand_id
1 'polypeptide(L)'
;MLTNIAKKIFGSRNDRLLKQYRKSVARINALEEQMQALSDADLQAKTAEFKQRLADGQTLDGILPEAFAVCREASRRVLGMRHFDVQLIGGMVLHDGKIAEMRTGEGKTLVATLAVYLNALAGKGVHVVTVNDYLASRDAGIMEPLYNFLGLTVGVIISDMQPFDRQNAYAADITYGTNNEFGFDYLRDNMVTDQYDKVQRELNFAVVDEVDSILIDEARTPLIISGQADDNIQLYQIMNTVPPTSSVKRQKKAKATIGSTKRHIRSS
;
A
#
# COMPACT_ATOMS: atom_id res chain seq x y z
N MET A 1 -22.61 -11.87 32.43
CA MET A 1 -24.02 -11.44 32.22
C MET A 1 -24.12 -9.91 32.03
N LEU A 2 -23.53 -9.09 32.90
CA LEU A 2 -23.47 -7.61 32.75
C LEU A 2 -22.80 -7.11 31.45
N THR A 3 -21.73 -7.78 30.99
CA THR A 3 -21.02 -7.45 29.75
C THR A 3 -21.83 -7.67 28.47
N ASN A 4 -22.71 -8.69 28.45
CA ASN A 4 -23.57 -8.96 27.29
C ASN A 4 -24.75 -7.97 27.21
N ILE A 5 -25.24 -7.48 28.35
CA ILE A 5 -26.30 -6.45 28.41
C ILE A 5 -25.72 -5.08 28.03
N ALA A 6 -24.51 -4.73 28.50
CA ALA A 6 -23.83 -3.50 28.12
C ALA A 6 -23.48 -3.44 26.62
N LYS A 7 -23.02 -4.54 26.00
CA LYS A 7 -22.83 -4.64 24.54
C LYS A 7 -24.13 -4.47 23.75
N LYS A 8 -25.24 -5.00 24.27
CA LYS A 8 -26.57 -4.91 23.63
C LYS A 8 -27.15 -3.49 23.67
N ILE A 9 -26.82 -2.71 24.71
CA ILE A 9 -27.31 -1.33 24.90
C ILE A 9 -26.42 -0.31 24.18
N PHE A 10 -25.09 -0.48 24.18
CA PHE A 10 -24.15 0.51 23.62
C PHE A 10 -23.63 0.18 22.21
N GLY A 11 -23.97 -1.00 21.67
CA GLY A 11 -23.44 -1.53 20.42
C GLY A 11 -21.95 -1.86 20.48
N SER A 12 -21.49 -2.71 19.57
CA SER A 12 -20.05 -2.91 19.34
C SER A 12 -19.43 -1.69 18.65
N ARG A 13 -18.09 -1.61 18.64
CA ARG A 13 -17.35 -0.63 17.83
C ARG A 13 -17.75 -0.72 16.35
N ASN A 14 -17.96 -1.94 15.85
CA ASN A 14 -18.38 -2.19 14.46
C ASN A 14 -19.80 -1.68 14.21
N ASP A 15 -20.74 -1.87 15.15
CA ASP A 15 -22.10 -1.33 15.01
C ASP A 15 -22.12 0.20 14.91
N ARG A 16 -21.20 0.87 15.63
CA ARG A 16 -21.06 2.33 15.57
C ARG A 16 -20.48 2.79 14.23
N LEU A 17 -19.44 2.12 13.74
CA LEU A 17 -18.86 2.39 12.41
C LEU A 17 -19.90 2.17 11.30
N LEU A 18 -20.61 1.05 11.31
CA LEU A 18 -21.67 0.77 10.34
C LEU A 18 -22.80 1.81 10.38
N LYS A 19 -23.17 2.31 11.56
CA LYS A 19 -24.13 3.42 11.67
C LYS A 19 -23.60 4.71 11.04
N GLN A 20 -22.31 5.01 11.16
CA GLN A 20 -21.69 6.16 10.49
C GLN A 20 -21.70 5.98 8.98
N TYR A 21 -21.23 4.83 8.47
CA TYR A 21 -21.25 4.55 7.04
C TYR A 21 -22.67 4.60 6.45
N ARG A 22 -23.67 4.07 7.14
CA ARG A 22 -25.07 4.16 6.68
C ARG A 22 -25.58 5.61 6.53
N LYS A 23 -25.11 6.54 7.38
CA LYS A 23 -25.42 7.97 7.21
C LYS A 23 -24.77 8.52 5.94
N SER A 24 -23.52 8.15 5.68
CA SER A 24 -22.84 8.52 4.43
C SER A 24 -23.51 7.90 3.21
N VAL A 25 -23.93 6.63 3.26
CA VAL A 25 -24.73 5.98 2.20
C VAL A 25 -25.98 6.79 1.88
N ALA A 26 -26.75 7.21 2.90
CA ALA A 26 -27.93 8.03 2.68
C ALA A 26 -27.61 9.35 1.97
N ARG A 27 -26.48 10.00 2.31
CA ARG A 27 -26.00 11.21 1.61
C ARG A 27 -25.64 10.92 0.16
N ILE A 28 -24.92 9.83 -0.11
CA ILE A 28 -24.53 9.45 -1.48
C ILE A 28 -25.79 9.13 -2.31
N ASN A 29 -26.74 8.39 -1.74
CA ASN A 29 -28.00 8.03 -2.42
C ASN A 29 -28.87 9.25 -2.73
N ALA A 30 -28.88 10.26 -1.85
CA ALA A 30 -29.60 11.51 -2.10
C ALA A 30 -29.02 12.33 -3.28
N LEU A 31 -27.77 12.08 -3.67
CA LEU A 31 -27.15 12.72 -4.84
C LEU A 31 -27.44 11.98 -6.15
N GLU A 32 -28.07 10.81 -6.11
CA GLU A 32 -28.24 9.96 -7.28
C GLU A 32 -28.99 10.67 -8.40
N GLU A 33 -30.18 11.23 -8.13
CA GLU A 33 -30.97 11.95 -9.15
C GLU A 33 -30.19 13.09 -9.81
N GLN A 34 -29.37 13.81 -9.04
CA GLN A 34 -28.53 14.89 -9.56
C GLN A 34 -27.44 14.34 -10.49
N MET A 35 -26.76 13.25 -10.12
CA MET A 35 -25.75 12.62 -10.98
C MET A 35 -26.36 12.01 -12.24
N GLN A 36 -27.55 11.43 -12.14
CA GLN A 36 -28.27 10.87 -13.30
C GLN A 36 -28.63 11.96 -14.32
N ALA A 37 -28.97 13.17 -13.85
CA ALA A 37 -29.34 14.30 -14.71
C ALA A 37 -28.14 14.93 -15.45
N LEU A 38 -26.91 14.68 -15.02
CA LEU A 38 -25.71 15.21 -15.68
C LEU A 38 -25.49 14.57 -17.06
N SER A 39 -25.00 15.36 -18.02
CA SER A 39 -24.44 14.80 -19.25
C SER A 39 -23.16 14.01 -18.94
N ASP A 40 -22.69 13.20 -19.89
CA ASP A 40 -21.40 12.50 -19.72
C ASP A 40 -20.27 13.51 -19.52
N ALA A 41 -20.24 14.59 -20.32
CA ALA A 41 -19.22 15.64 -20.19
C ALA A 41 -19.24 16.31 -18.80
N ASP A 42 -20.42 16.61 -18.26
CA ASP A 42 -20.53 17.23 -16.93
C ASP A 42 -20.14 16.27 -15.81
N LEU A 43 -20.45 14.98 -15.96
CA LEU A 43 -20.06 13.94 -15.01
C LEU A 43 -18.54 13.73 -15.00
N GLN A 44 -17.89 13.76 -16.17
CA GLN A 44 -16.44 13.69 -16.31
C GLN A 44 -15.75 14.93 -15.73
N ALA A 45 -16.33 16.12 -15.94
CA ALA A 45 -15.82 17.38 -15.41
C ALA A 45 -15.73 17.41 -13.87
N LYS A 46 -16.52 16.57 -13.18
CA LYS A 46 -16.43 16.43 -11.72
C LYS A 46 -15.06 16.01 -11.22
N THR A 47 -14.31 15.21 -11.97
CA THR A 47 -12.94 14.83 -11.59
C THR A 47 -12.03 16.06 -11.49
N ALA A 48 -12.10 16.97 -12.46
CA ALA A 48 -11.32 18.21 -12.43
C ALA A 48 -11.77 19.14 -11.28
N GLU A 49 -13.08 19.24 -11.05
CA GLU A 49 -13.65 19.98 -9.91
C GLU A 49 -13.11 19.44 -8.57
N PHE A 50 -13.12 18.12 -8.37
CA PHE A 50 -12.61 17.51 -7.14
C PHE A 50 -11.10 17.71 -6.97
N LYS A 51 -10.30 17.53 -8.04
CA LYS A 51 -8.86 17.81 -8.00
C LYS A 51 -8.58 19.26 -7.59
N GLN A 52 -9.35 20.22 -8.12
CA GLN A 52 -9.23 21.63 -7.72
C GLN A 52 -9.64 21.86 -6.26
N ARG A 53 -10.77 21.29 -5.81
CA ARG A 53 -11.22 21.41 -4.40
C ARG A 53 -10.20 20.85 -3.40
N LEU A 54 -9.50 19.78 -3.76
CA LEU A 54 -8.40 19.23 -2.96
C LEU A 54 -7.19 20.16 -2.94
N ALA A 55 -6.84 20.76 -4.08
CA ALA A 55 -5.79 21.79 -4.15
C ALA A 55 -6.14 23.04 -3.30
N ASP A 56 -7.42 23.38 -3.22
CA ASP A 56 -7.95 24.48 -2.39
C ASP A 56 -8.05 24.11 -0.88
N GLY A 57 -7.67 22.90 -0.50
CA GLY A 57 -7.55 22.46 0.90
C GLY A 57 -8.74 21.66 1.46
N GLN A 58 -9.71 21.23 0.63
CA GLN A 58 -10.68 20.23 1.07
C GLN A 58 -10.00 18.87 1.29
N THR A 59 -10.61 18.03 2.13
CA THR A 59 -10.12 16.67 2.39
C THR A 59 -10.85 15.64 1.52
N LEU A 60 -10.23 14.47 1.31
CA LEU A 60 -10.86 13.33 0.66
C LEU A 60 -12.18 12.95 1.35
N ASP A 61 -12.20 12.91 2.68
CA ASP A 61 -13.42 12.67 3.48
C ASP A 61 -14.53 13.69 3.20
N GLY A 62 -14.15 14.95 2.97
CA GLY A 62 -15.08 16.05 2.69
C GLY A 62 -15.80 15.87 1.36
N ILE A 63 -15.09 15.40 0.33
CA ILE A 63 -15.64 15.17 -1.02
C ILE A 63 -16.19 13.75 -1.22
N LEU A 64 -15.92 12.83 -0.30
CA LEU A 64 -16.25 11.40 -0.43
C LEU A 64 -17.70 11.15 -0.90
N PRO A 65 -18.75 11.79 -0.33
CA PRO A 65 -20.11 11.49 -0.76
C PRO A 65 -20.37 11.82 -2.23
N GLU A 66 -19.81 12.92 -2.71
CA GLU A 66 -19.97 13.37 -4.10
C GLU A 66 -19.12 12.51 -5.05
N ALA A 67 -17.86 12.23 -4.68
CA ALA A 67 -16.97 11.38 -5.47
C ALA A 67 -17.53 9.95 -5.61
N PHE A 68 -18.11 9.38 -4.55
CA PHE A 68 -18.74 8.06 -4.61
C PHE A 68 -20.02 8.06 -5.46
N ALA A 69 -20.80 9.16 -5.44
CA ALA A 69 -21.98 9.29 -6.29
C ALA A 69 -21.58 9.36 -7.77
N VAL A 70 -20.54 10.15 -8.10
CA VAL A 70 -19.97 10.26 -9.45
C VAL A 70 -19.43 8.91 -9.94
N CYS A 71 -18.60 8.24 -9.14
CA CYS A 71 -18.04 6.94 -9.50
C CYS A 71 -19.13 5.87 -9.71
N ARG A 72 -20.19 5.87 -8.89
CA ARG A 72 -21.32 4.95 -9.05
C ARG A 72 -22.07 5.21 -10.34
N GLU A 73 -22.39 6.46 -10.64
CA GLU A 73 -23.11 6.82 -11.86
C GLU A 73 -22.28 6.50 -13.11
N ALA A 74 -20.98 6.80 -13.09
CA ALA A 74 -20.06 6.43 -14.16
C ALA A 74 -20.01 4.89 -14.35
N SER A 75 -19.93 4.12 -13.26
CA SER A 75 -19.97 2.65 -13.34
C SER A 75 -21.28 2.15 -13.94
N ARG A 76 -22.41 2.77 -13.60
CA ARG A 76 -23.70 2.43 -14.20
C ARG A 76 -23.72 2.69 -15.70
N ARG A 77 -23.19 3.82 -16.16
CA ARG A 77 -23.17 4.20 -17.58
C ARG A 77 -22.21 3.35 -18.40
N VAL A 78 -21.00 3.12 -17.88
CA VAL A 78 -19.91 2.51 -18.62
C VAL A 78 -19.91 0.98 -18.50
N LEU A 79 -20.14 0.47 -17.30
CA LEU A 79 -20.06 -0.96 -17.01
C LEU A 79 -21.45 -1.62 -16.88
N GLY A 80 -22.54 -0.84 -16.92
CA GLY A 80 -23.89 -1.35 -16.67
C GLY A 80 -24.12 -1.77 -15.20
N MET A 81 -23.20 -1.42 -14.29
CA MET A 81 -23.21 -1.88 -12.90
C MET A 81 -23.38 -0.70 -11.95
N ARG A 82 -24.52 -0.65 -11.26
CA ARG A 82 -24.78 0.34 -10.19
C ARG A 82 -24.38 -0.26 -8.85
N HIS A 83 -23.50 0.40 -8.10
CA HIS A 83 -23.12 -0.09 -6.77
C HIS A 83 -24.32 -0.20 -5.82
N PHE A 84 -24.37 -1.29 -5.06
CA PHE A 84 -25.31 -1.48 -3.94
C PHE A 84 -24.86 -0.74 -2.68
N ASP A 85 -25.78 -0.49 -1.76
CA ASP A 85 -25.48 0.20 -0.50
C ASP A 85 -24.37 -0.48 0.31
N VAL A 86 -24.34 -1.81 0.32
CA VAL A 86 -23.28 -2.60 0.99
C VAL A 86 -21.91 -2.41 0.32
N GLN A 87 -21.89 -2.19 -1.00
CA GLN A 87 -20.66 -1.95 -1.74
C GLN A 87 -20.10 -0.54 -1.47
N LEU A 88 -20.97 0.46 -1.28
CA LEU A 88 -20.54 1.79 -0.81
C LEU A 88 -19.91 1.72 0.56
N ILE A 89 -20.49 0.92 1.47
CA ILE A 89 -19.91 0.67 2.78
C ILE A 89 -18.53 0.03 2.63
N GLY A 90 -18.40 -1.00 1.78
CA GLY A 90 -17.12 -1.62 1.47
C GLY A 90 -16.08 -0.60 0.97
N GLY A 91 -16.45 0.28 0.04
CA GLY A 91 -15.58 1.34 -0.46
C GLY A 91 -15.14 2.32 0.64
N MET A 92 -16.04 2.73 1.53
CA MET A 92 -15.69 3.58 2.67
C MET A 92 -14.77 2.87 3.66
N VAL A 93 -15.00 1.57 3.91
CA VAL A 93 -14.12 0.74 4.78
C VAL A 93 -12.71 0.66 4.20
N LEU A 94 -12.58 0.48 2.88
CA LEU A 94 -11.28 0.48 2.20
C LEU A 94 -10.59 1.85 2.27
N HIS A 95 -11.31 2.94 1.99
CA HIS A 95 -10.77 4.30 2.10
C HIS A 95 -10.24 4.60 3.51
N ASP A 96 -10.97 4.12 4.52
CA ASP A 96 -10.63 4.22 5.94
C ASP A 96 -9.39 3.39 6.36
N GLY A 97 -8.73 2.69 5.43
CA GLY A 97 -7.58 1.82 5.69
C GLY A 97 -7.94 0.55 6.47
N LYS A 98 -9.15 0.02 6.31
CA LYS A 98 -9.66 -1.17 7.00
C LYS A 98 -9.95 -2.30 6.01
N ILE A 99 -10.12 -3.52 6.55
CA ILE A 99 -10.48 -4.70 5.76
C ILE A 99 -12.00 -4.75 5.58
N ALA A 100 -12.45 -4.74 4.33
CA ALA A 100 -13.85 -4.96 3.97
C ALA A 100 -14.13 -6.45 3.76
N GLU A 101 -14.59 -7.15 4.80
CA GLU A 101 -15.01 -8.54 4.69
C GLU A 101 -16.35 -8.64 3.94
N MET A 102 -16.31 -9.21 2.74
CA MET A 102 -17.47 -9.38 1.87
C MET A 102 -17.45 -10.80 1.29
N ARG A 103 -18.63 -11.40 1.15
CA ARG A 103 -18.76 -12.75 0.56
C ARG A 103 -18.37 -12.74 -0.91
N THR A 104 -17.92 -13.88 -1.41
CA THR A 104 -17.70 -14.08 -2.85
C THR A 104 -19.00 -13.82 -3.61
N GLY A 105 -18.91 -13.08 -4.71
CA GLY A 105 -20.08 -12.67 -5.50
C GLY A 105 -20.68 -11.32 -5.11
N GLU A 106 -20.26 -10.70 -4.00
CA GLU A 106 -20.70 -9.34 -3.62
C GLU A 106 -20.03 -8.23 -4.46
N GLY A 107 -19.19 -8.59 -5.44
CA GLY A 107 -18.55 -7.66 -6.37
C GLY A 107 -17.36 -6.90 -5.78
N LYS A 108 -16.45 -7.57 -5.05
CA LYS A 108 -15.24 -6.96 -4.45
C LYS A 108 -14.45 -6.08 -5.44
N THR A 109 -14.25 -6.55 -6.68
CA THR A 109 -13.55 -5.78 -7.73
C THR A 109 -14.25 -4.45 -8.02
N LEU A 110 -15.58 -4.43 -8.09
CA LEU A 110 -16.36 -3.21 -8.28
C LEU A 110 -16.37 -2.32 -7.02
N VAL A 111 -16.36 -2.91 -5.83
CA VAL A 111 -16.28 -2.16 -4.55
C VAL A 111 -15.00 -1.33 -4.47
N ALA A 112 -13.86 -1.92 -4.89
CA ALA A 112 -12.57 -1.26 -4.85
C ALA A 112 -12.54 0.05 -5.65
N THR A 113 -13.27 0.14 -6.76
CA THR A 113 -13.26 1.32 -7.64
C THR A 113 -13.65 2.61 -6.94
N LEU A 114 -14.53 2.53 -5.92
CA LEU A 114 -14.93 3.69 -5.12
C LEU A 114 -13.76 4.29 -4.34
N ALA A 115 -13.03 3.44 -3.61
CA ALA A 115 -11.89 3.86 -2.80
C ALA A 115 -10.69 4.23 -3.69
N VAL A 116 -10.49 3.49 -4.78
CA VAL A 116 -9.43 3.76 -5.76
C VAL A 116 -9.65 5.11 -6.42
N TYR A 117 -10.85 5.38 -6.96
CA TYR A 117 -11.18 6.66 -7.58
C TYR A 117 -10.96 7.82 -6.60
N LEU A 118 -11.55 7.76 -5.41
CA LEU A 118 -11.42 8.82 -4.41
C LEU A 118 -9.96 9.11 -4.07
N ASN A 119 -9.16 8.10 -3.75
CA ASN A 119 -7.77 8.30 -3.36
C ASN A 119 -6.87 8.71 -4.54
N ALA A 120 -7.19 8.30 -5.77
CA ALA A 120 -6.48 8.71 -6.98
C ALA A 120 -6.65 10.21 -7.28
N LEU A 121 -7.72 10.85 -6.82
CA LEU A 121 -7.93 12.30 -6.96
C LEU A 121 -6.82 13.14 -6.30
N ALA A 122 -6.08 12.59 -5.34
CA ALA A 122 -4.92 13.26 -4.74
C ALA A 122 -3.71 13.36 -5.69
N GLY A 123 -3.71 12.67 -6.84
CA GLY A 123 -2.62 12.71 -7.83
C GLY A 123 -1.32 12.03 -7.39
N LYS A 124 -1.34 11.31 -6.25
CA LYS A 124 -0.18 10.62 -5.68
C LYS A 124 -0.12 9.14 -6.05
N GLY A 125 -1.16 8.62 -6.69
CA GLY A 125 -1.25 7.23 -7.08
C GLY A 125 -1.98 6.30 -6.15
N VAL A 126 -2.52 5.23 -6.73
CA VAL A 126 -3.11 4.11 -6.00
C VAL A 126 -2.59 2.79 -6.58
N HIS A 127 -2.09 1.91 -5.71
CA HIS A 127 -1.74 0.54 -6.10
C HIS A 127 -2.91 -0.41 -5.81
N VAL A 128 -3.30 -1.22 -6.79
CA VAL A 128 -4.27 -2.30 -6.59
C VAL A 128 -3.53 -3.62 -6.70
N VAL A 129 -3.43 -4.32 -5.58
CA VAL A 129 -2.64 -5.55 -5.44
C VAL A 129 -3.55 -6.75 -5.59
N THR A 130 -3.22 -7.65 -6.52
CA THR A 130 -3.90 -8.93 -6.71
C THR A 130 -2.93 -10.10 -6.50
N VAL A 131 -3.44 -11.33 -6.49
CA VAL A 131 -2.63 -12.53 -6.23
C VAL A 131 -1.79 -13.01 -7.42
N ASN A 132 -2.08 -12.57 -8.66
CA ASN A 132 -1.30 -12.94 -9.84
C ASN A 132 -1.49 -11.98 -11.02
N ASP A 133 -0.54 -12.02 -11.97
CA ASP A 133 -0.49 -11.15 -13.15
C ASP A 133 -1.74 -11.25 -14.04
N TYR A 134 -2.35 -12.44 -14.12
CA TYR A 134 -3.58 -12.64 -14.90
C TYR A 134 -4.73 -11.84 -14.29
N LEU A 135 -4.94 -11.92 -12.96
CA LEU A 135 -5.97 -11.16 -12.28
C LEU A 135 -5.68 -9.66 -12.31
N ALA A 136 -4.42 -9.26 -12.14
CA ALA A 136 -4.02 -7.85 -12.27
C ALA A 136 -4.41 -7.29 -13.66
N SER A 137 -4.02 -7.99 -14.73
CA SER A 137 -4.30 -7.58 -16.11
C SER A 137 -5.79 -7.60 -16.43
N ARG A 138 -6.50 -8.66 -15.99
CA ARG A 138 -7.94 -8.81 -16.21
C ARG A 138 -8.71 -7.70 -15.51
N ASP A 139 -8.46 -7.48 -14.22
CA ASP A 139 -9.24 -6.53 -13.43
C ASP A 139 -8.93 -5.09 -13.83
N ALA A 140 -7.67 -4.79 -14.18
CA ALA A 140 -7.32 -3.54 -14.82
C ALA A 140 -8.11 -3.33 -16.11
N GLY A 141 -8.12 -4.31 -17.04
CA GLY A 141 -8.84 -4.18 -18.30
C GLY A 141 -10.37 -4.08 -18.15
N ILE A 142 -10.97 -4.74 -17.16
CA ILE A 142 -12.40 -4.62 -16.88
C ILE A 142 -12.75 -3.23 -16.31
N MET A 143 -11.90 -2.68 -15.44
CA MET A 143 -12.17 -1.40 -14.75
C MET A 143 -11.63 -0.18 -15.49
N GLU A 144 -10.71 -0.36 -16.42
CA GLU A 144 -10.09 0.71 -17.21
C GLU A 144 -11.12 1.60 -17.93
N PRO A 145 -12.18 1.08 -18.59
CA PRO A 145 -13.20 1.94 -19.20
C PRO A 145 -13.84 2.92 -18.21
N LEU A 146 -14.07 2.49 -16.96
CA LEU A 146 -14.64 3.34 -15.91
C LEU A 146 -13.65 4.44 -15.51
N TYR A 147 -12.39 4.09 -15.25
CA TYR A 147 -11.38 5.06 -14.84
C TYR A 147 -11.05 6.05 -15.97
N ASN A 148 -10.91 5.57 -17.20
CA ASN A 148 -10.69 6.41 -18.38
C ASN A 148 -11.87 7.34 -18.64
N PHE A 149 -13.12 6.85 -18.48
CA PHE A 149 -14.29 7.72 -18.53
C PHE A 149 -14.19 8.84 -17.50
N LEU A 150 -13.79 8.54 -16.27
CA LEU A 150 -13.59 9.54 -15.21
C LEU A 150 -12.31 10.39 -15.37
N GLY A 151 -11.56 10.24 -16.46
CA GLY A 151 -10.35 11.01 -16.75
C GLY A 151 -9.12 10.60 -15.93
N LEU A 152 -9.08 9.37 -15.43
CA LEU A 152 -7.93 8.78 -14.75
C LEU A 152 -7.25 7.76 -15.65
N THR A 153 -5.93 7.63 -15.50
CA THR A 153 -5.10 6.68 -16.24
C THR A 153 -4.85 5.40 -15.44
N VAL A 154 -4.73 4.27 -16.14
CA VAL A 154 -4.50 2.94 -15.54
C VAL A 154 -3.22 2.35 -16.11
N GLY A 155 -2.33 1.89 -15.22
CA GLY A 155 -1.15 1.10 -15.54
C GLY A 155 -1.27 -0.31 -14.95
N VAL A 156 -0.54 -1.26 -15.52
CA VAL A 156 -0.44 -2.63 -15.01
C VAL A 156 1.02 -3.02 -14.95
N ILE A 157 1.45 -3.55 -13.82
CA ILE A 157 2.76 -4.17 -13.64
C ILE A 157 2.60 -5.69 -13.69
N ILE A 158 3.31 -6.32 -14.61
CA ILE A 158 3.42 -7.76 -14.76
C ILE A 158 4.89 -8.16 -14.86
N SER A 159 5.14 -9.46 -14.74
CA SER A 159 6.46 -10.06 -14.90
C SER A 159 7.11 -9.68 -16.25
N ASP A 160 8.44 -9.63 -16.28
CA ASP A 160 9.28 -9.40 -17.48
C ASP A 160 9.11 -8.05 -18.21
N MET A 161 8.44 -7.06 -17.60
CA MET A 161 8.40 -5.70 -18.13
C MET A 161 9.77 -4.99 -18.06
N GLN A 162 10.08 -4.22 -19.09
CA GLN A 162 11.26 -3.35 -19.11
C GLN A 162 11.10 -2.18 -18.12
N PRO A 163 12.20 -1.64 -17.56
CA PRO A 163 12.14 -0.54 -16.59
C PRO A 163 11.34 0.68 -17.08
N PHE A 164 11.48 1.04 -18.35
CA PHE A 164 10.74 2.15 -18.96
C PHE A 164 9.21 1.91 -18.96
N ASP A 165 8.77 0.69 -19.28
CA ASP A 165 7.35 0.36 -19.26
C ASP A 165 6.79 0.36 -17.83
N ARG A 166 7.60 -0.05 -16.85
CA ARG A 166 7.24 0.05 -15.43
C ARG A 166 7.10 1.50 -14.99
N GLN A 167 8.04 2.38 -15.35
CA GLN A 167 7.94 3.82 -15.08
C GLN A 167 6.63 4.41 -15.61
N ASN A 168 6.25 4.07 -16.85
CA ASN A 168 4.99 4.51 -17.44
C ASN A 168 3.77 3.98 -16.66
N ALA A 169 3.79 2.70 -16.25
CA ALA A 169 2.71 2.10 -15.48
C ALA A 169 2.57 2.68 -14.05
N TYR A 170 3.68 3.00 -13.38
CA TYR A 170 3.66 3.70 -12.08
C TYR A 170 3.30 5.18 -12.19
N ALA A 171 3.51 5.81 -13.35
CA ALA A 171 3.12 7.21 -13.61
C ALA A 171 1.60 7.39 -13.75
N ALA A 172 0.86 6.33 -14.07
CA ALA A 172 -0.61 6.35 -14.15
C ALA A 172 -1.27 6.78 -12.82
N ASP A 173 -2.52 7.23 -12.81
CA ASP A 173 -3.23 7.55 -11.56
C ASP A 173 -3.46 6.28 -10.71
N ILE A 174 -3.64 5.14 -11.36
CA ILE A 174 -3.93 3.84 -10.76
C ILE A 174 -3.00 2.79 -11.37
N THR A 175 -2.37 1.96 -10.53
CA THR A 175 -1.46 0.90 -10.98
C THR A 175 -1.90 -0.43 -10.40
N TYR A 176 -2.27 -1.39 -11.26
CA TYR A 176 -2.54 -2.77 -10.87
C TYR A 176 -1.25 -3.59 -10.90
N GLY A 177 -1.14 -4.60 -10.02
CA GLY A 177 0.01 -5.50 -10.02
C GLY A 177 -0.08 -6.53 -8.90
N THR A 178 0.98 -7.31 -8.74
CA THR A 178 1.09 -8.28 -7.63
C THR A 178 1.97 -7.73 -6.53
N ASN A 179 1.84 -8.29 -5.33
CA ASN A 179 2.70 -7.98 -4.18
C ASN A 179 4.18 -8.24 -4.50
N ASN A 180 4.48 -9.31 -5.24
CA ASN A 180 5.84 -9.67 -5.65
C ASN A 180 6.43 -8.59 -6.56
N GLU A 181 5.69 -8.16 -7.59
CA GLU A 181 6.18 -7.15 -8.52
C GLU A 181 6.39 -5.79 -7.83
N PHE A 182 5.42 -5.33 -7.05
CA PHE A 182 5.58 -4.09 -6.26
C PHE A 182 6.74 -4.18 -5.27
N GLY A 183 6.91 -5.32 -4.60
CA GLY A 183 7.98 -5.51 -3.63
C GLY A 183 9.36 -5.58 -4.27
N PHE A 184 9.52 -6.31 -5.38
CA PHE A 184 10.79 -6.37 -6.11
C PHE A 184 11.15 -5.04 -6.78
N ASP A 185 10.18 -4.30 -7.31
CA ASP A 185 10.43 -2.95 -7.81
C ASP A 185 10.89 -2.01 -6.70
N TYR A 186 10.26 -2.07 -5.52
CA TYR A 186 10.72 -1.31 -4.36
C TYR A 186 12.16 -1.68 -3.97
N LEU A 187 12.51 -2.97 -3.96
CA LEU A 187 13.88 -3.42 -3.65
C LEU A 187 14.87 -2.94 -4.72
N ARG A 188 14.54 -3.06 -6.01
CA ARG A 188 15.37 -2.59 -7.13
C ARG A 188 15.59 -1.08 -7.08
N ASP A 189 14.55 -0.30 -6.79
CA ASP A 189 14.62 1.16 -6.65
C ASP A 189 15.51 1.62 -5.48
N ASN A 190 15.77 0.76 -4.51
CA ASN A 190 16.71 1.03 -3.42
C ASN A 190 18.14 0.55 -3.72
N MET A 191 18.37 -0.05 -4.90
CA MET A 191 19.68 -0.49 -5.39
C MET A 191 20.18 0.33 -6.59
N VAL A 192 19.34 1.15 -7.22
CA VAL A 192 19.76 2.00 -8.35
C VAL A 192 20.75 3.08 -7.91
N THR A 193 21.63 3.47 -8.84
CA THR A 193 22.65 4.51 -8.58
C THR A 193 22.14 5.92 -8.90
N ASP A 194 21.26 6.06 -9.90
CA ASP A 194 20.62 7.31 -10.27
C ASP A 194 19.15 7.29 -9.85
N GLN A 195 18.63 8.44 -9.41
CA GLN A 195 17.22 8.63 -9.10
C GLN A 195 16.33 8.48 -10.35
N TYR A 196 16.83 8.81 -11.54
CA TYR A 196 16.08 8.67 -12.80
C TYR A 196 15.84 7.22 -13.21
N ASP A 197 16.57 6.26 -12.63
CA ASP A 197 16.40 4.83 -12.89
C ASP A 197 15.31 4.19 -12.02
N LYS A 198 14.76 4.92 -11.04
CA LYS A 198 13.66 4.42 -10.20
C LYS A 198 12.40 4.24 -11.03
N VAL A 199 11.67 3.16 -10.77
CA VAL A 199 10.41 2.87 -11.46
C VAL A 199 9.20 3.31 -10.65
N GLN A 200 9.24 3.22 -9.32
CA GLN A 200 8.15 3.63 -8.44
C GLN A 200 8.19 5.13 -8.13
N ARG A 201 7.04 5.63 -7.70
CA ARG A 201 6.87 6.95 -7.07
C ARG A 201 6.59 6.83 -5.58
N GLU A 202 6.27 7.94 -4.93
CA GLU A 202 5.86 7.97 -3.52
C GLU A 202 4.75 6.95 -3.23
N LEU A 203 4.94 6.13 -2.18
CA LEU A 203 3.95 5.14 -1.75
C LEU A 203 2.79 5.86 -1.03
N ASN A 204 1.62 5.92 -1.67
CA ASN A 204 0.48 6.69 -1.17
C ASN A 204 -0.65 5.82 -0.59
N PHE A 205 -1.31 5.01 -1.42
CA PHE A 205 -2.45 4.19 -1.01
C PHE A 205 -2.45 2.86 -1.76
N ALA A 206 -2.79 1.77 -1.07
CA ALA A 206 -2.88 0.44 -1.67
C ALA A 206 -4.18 -0.27 -1.26
N VAL A 207 -4.86 -0.86 -2.23
CA VAL A 207 -5.98 -1.79 -2.01
C VAL A 207 -5.47 -3.20 -2.31
N VAL A 208 -5.52 -4.08 -1.33
CA VAL A 208 -5.07 -5.46 -1.47
C VAL A 208 -6.28 -6.37 -1.59
N ASP A 209 -6.46 -6.99 -2.75
CA ASP A 209 -7.45 -8.05 -2.94
C ASP A 209 -6.93 -9.39 -2.40
N GLU A 210 -7.82 -10.22 -1.88
CA GLU A 210 -7.49 -11.47 -1.16
C GLU A 210 -6.36 -11.26 -0.13
N VAL A 211 -6.60 -10.30 0.76
CA VAL A 211 -5.65 -9.83 1.79
C VAL A 211 -5.13 -10.94 2.72
N ASP A 212 -5.92 -11.98 2.95
CA ASP A 212 -5.53 -13.15 3.72
C ASP A 212 -4.44 -13.95 3.00
N SER A 213 -4.60 -14.21 1.71
CA SER A 213 -3.61 -14.89 0.88
C SER A 213 -2.29 -14.10 0.87
N ILE A 214 -2.35 -12.78 0.67
CA ILE A 214 -1.15 -11.96 0.50
C ILE A 214 -0.47 -11.62 1.84
N LEU A 215 -1.21 -11.09 2.81
CA LEU A 215 -0.62 -10.57 4.06
C LEU A 215 -0.47 -11.63 5.16
N ILE A 216 -1.05 -12.82 4.99
CA ILE A 216 -0.90 -13.93 5.96
C ILE A 216 -0.12 -15.07 5.34
N ASP A 217 -0.60 -15.64 4.22
CA ASP A 217 0.00 -16.87 3.68
C ASP A 217 1.32 -16.62 2.96
N GLU A 218 1.40 -15.59 2.12
CA GLU A 218 2.60 -15.23 1.35
C GLU A 218 3.64 -14.48 2.19
N ALA A 219 3.22 -13.75 3.22
CA ALA A 219 4.09 -13.01 4.13
C ALA A 219 5.08 -13.89 4.92
N ARG A 220 4.96 -15.22 4.83
CA ARG A 220 5.90 -16.19 5.43
C ARG A 220 7.27 -16.21 4.73
N THR A 221 7.35 -15.80 3.47
CA THR A 221 8.58 -15.82 2.67
C THR A 221 9.01 -14.39 2.33
N PRO A 222 10.22 -13.96 2.70
CA PRO A 222 10.71 -12.64 2.34
C PRO A 222 11.04 -12.54 0.85
N LEU A 223 10.93 -11.33 0.29
CA LEU A 223 11.45 -11.02 -1.04
C LEU A 223 12.96 -10.79 -0.96
N ILE A 224 13.73 -11.54 -1.75
CA ILE A 224 15.20 -11.51 -1.72
C ILE A 224 15.73 -11.30 -3.12
N ILE A 225 16.56 -10.27 -3.31
CA ILE A 225 17.43 -10.12 -4.48
C ILE A 225 18.80 -10.68 -4.08
N SER A 226 19.26 -11.71 -4.79
CA SER A 226 20.59 -12.28 -4.61
C SER A 226 21.45 -11.98 -5.84
N GLY A 227 22.72 -11.68 -5.61
CA GLY A 227 23.73 -11.49 -6.64
C GLY A 227 24.94 -12.37 -6.35
N GLN A 228 25.75 -12.65 -7.38
CA GLN A 228 27.05 -13.26 -7.14
C GLN A 228 27.91 -12.29 -6.35
N ALA A 229 28.65 -12.79 -5.37
CA ALA A 229 29.62 -11.99 -4.66
C ALA A 229 30.79 -11.65 -5.60
N ASP A 230 31.21 -10.38 -5.61
CA ASP A 230 32.51 -9.99 -6.15
C ASP A 230 33.59 -10.54 -5.23
N ASP A 231 33.87 -11.82 -5.42
CA ASP A 231 34.76 -12.59 -4.57
C ASP A 231 36.20 -12.25 -4.91
N ASN A 232 36.73 -11.21 -4.27
CA ASN A 232 38.17 -10.98 -4.22
C ASN A 232 38.80 -11.95 -3.21
N ILE A 233 38.81 -13.25 -3.54
CA ILE A 233 39.37 -14.34 -2.74
C ILE A 233 40.83 -14.02 -2.35
N GLN A 234 41.56 -13.32 -3.21
CA GLN A 234 42.93 -12.89 -2.95
C GLN A 234 43.03 -11.95 -1.75
N LEU A 235 42.10 -11.01 -1.58
CA LEU A 235 42.06 -10.13 -0.40
C LEU A 235 41.87 -10.93 0.88
N TYR A 236 40.98 -11.92 0.89
CA TYR A 236 40.79 -12.80 2.05
C TYR A 236 42.05 -13.61 2.35
N GLN A 237 42.73 -14.14 1.33
CA GLN A 237 43.99 -14.85 1.48
C GLN A 237 45.08 -13.93 2.06
N ILE A 238 45.23 -12.70 1.54
CA ILE A 238 46.19 -11.71 2.06
C ILE A 238 45.87 -11.34 3.50
N MET A 239 44.61 -11.02 3.82
CA MET A 239 44.20 -10.69 5.19
C MET A 239 44.45 -11.83 6.17
N ASN A 240 44.29 -13.09 5.75
CA ASN A 240 44.57 -14.25 6.59
C ASN A 240 46.07 -14.39 6.96
N THR A 241 46.98 -13.70 6.25
CA THR A 241 48.42 -13.67 6.59
C THR A 241 48.78 -12.60 7.64
N VAL A 242 47.86 -11.69 7.97
CA VAL A 242 48.09 -10.57 8.90
C VAL A 242 48.06 -10.98 10.39
N PRO A 243 47.16 -11.87 10.86
CA PRO A 243 47.15 -12.32 12.26
C PRO A 243 48.48 -12.92 12.77
N PRO A 244 49.19 -13.80 12.03
CA PRO A 244 50.46 -14.35 12.52
C PRO A 244 51.59 -13.31 12.58
N THR A 245 51.56 -12.29 11.73
CA THR A 245 52.57 -11.20 11.69
C THR A 245 52.30 -10.08 12.68
N SER A 246 51.07 -9.97 13.20
CA SER A 246 50.63 -8.96 14.17
C SER A 246 50.70 -9.41 15.63
N SER A 247 51.36 -10.54 15.93
CA SER A 247 51.72 -10.90 17.30
C SER A 247 52.68 -9.86 17.89
N VAL A 248 52.08 -8.86 18.53
CA VAL A 248 52.75 -7.91 19.42
C VAL A 248 53.70 -8.73 20.29
N LYS A 249 55.01 -8.51 20.09
CA LYS A 249 56.05 -8.98 21.01
C LYS A 249 55.59 -8.62 22.42
N ARG A 250 55.07 -9.60 23.16
CA ARG A 250 54.76 -9.50 24.58
C ARG A 250 56.04 -9.00 25.24
N GLN A 251 56.11 -7.71 25.59
CA GLN A 251 57.25 -7.14 26.30
C GLN A 251 57.38 -7.92 27.61
N LYS A 252 58.42 -8.76 27.69
CA LYS A 252 58.94 -9.26 28.96
C LYS A 252 59.42 -8.04 29.76
N LYS A 253 58.55 -7.44 30.58
CA LYS A 253 59.00 -6.54 31.66
C LYS A 253 59.18 -7.35 32.93
N ALA A 254 60.46 -7.52 33.27
CA ALA A 254 60.94 -8.01 34.54
C ALA A 254 60.26 -7.29 35.71
N LYS A 255 59.81 -8.05 36.71
CA LYS A 255 59.64 -7.53 38.08
C LYS A 255 60.83 -8.02 38.91
N ALA A 256 61.90 -7.25 38.86
CA ALA A 256 62.88 -7.22 39.94
C ALA A 256 62.39 -6.19 40.99
N THR A 257 62.19 -6.69 42.21
CA THR A 257 62.49 -6.07 43.51
C THR A 257 62.03 -4.64 43.80
N ILE A 258 61.16 -4.50 44.81
CA ILE A 258 61.15 -3.58 46.00
C ILE A 258 59.93 -4.08 46.81
N GLY A 259 59.93 -4.45 48.09
CA GLY A 259 60.77 -4.09 49.23
C GLY A 259 59.86 -3.51 50.33
N SER A 260 59.47 -4.33 51.33
CA SER A 260 58.77 -3.97 52.59
C SER A 260 57.34 -3.38 52.44
N THR A 261 56.34 -3.65 53.28
CA THR A 261 56.29 -3.41 54.73
C THR A 261 55.19 -4.26 55.40
N LYS A 262 55.51 -4.82 56.57
CA LYS A 262 54.62 -5.50 57.54
C LYS A 262 53.46 -4.60 58.02
N ARG A 263 52.27 -5.18 58.25
CA ARG A 263 51.32 -4.88 59.36
C ARG A 263 50.44 -6.13 59.56
N HIS A 264 50.74 -6.95 60.57
CA HIS A 264 50.05 -7.04 61.86
C HIS A 264 48.59 -7.49 61.79
N ILE A 265 48.38 -8.79 62.01
CA ILE A 265 47.14 -9.37 62.53
C ILE A 265 47.41 -9.68 64.01
N ARG A 266 46.62 -9.08 64.91
CA ARG A 266 46.53 -9.44 66.32
C ARG A 266 45.52 -10.59 66.47
N SER A 267 45.86 -11.56 67.30
CA SER A 267 44.93 -12.43 68.02
C SER A 267 44.95 -12.05 69.50
N SER A 268 43.77 -12.14 70.13
CA SER A 268 43.44 -11.84 71.54
C SER A 268 43.08 -10.40 71.86
#